data_AF-A0A416HC30-F1
#
_entry.id   AF-A0A416HC30-F1
#
_cell.length_a   1.000
_cell.length_b   1.000
_cell.length_c   1.000
_cell.angle_alpha   90.00
_cell.angle_beta   90.00
_cell.angle_gamma   90.00
#
_symmetry.space_group_name_H-M   'P 1'
#
loop_
_entity.id
_entity.type
_entity.pdbx_description
1 polymer ?
#
loop_
_entity_poly.entity_id
_entity_poly.type
_entity_poly.pdbx_seq_one_letter_code
_entity_poly.pdbx_strand_id
1 'polypeptide(L)'
;MEFVRKIVDASSLMKIVQLPDTLMNRKLEIIVLPVDDNQKEMILESMTVTGLSDITQSLIGSIPISDITIEQIKEERLNKYESNV
;
A
#
# COMPACT_ATOMS: atom_id res chain seq x y z
N MET A 1 2.57 10.52 -14.98
CA MET A 1 1.26 10.68 -14.31
C MET A 1 1.48 11.54 -13.08
N GLU A 2 0.82 12.70 -13.02
CA GLU A 2 0.84 13.54 -11.82
C GLU A 2 -0.13 12.98 -10.78
N PHE A 3 0.27 12.94 -9.52
CA PHE A 3 -0.56 12.49 -8.41
C PHE A 3 -0.39 13.41 -7.22
N VAL A 4 -1.42 13.48 -6.36
CA VAL A 4 -1.37 14.30 -5.14
C VAL A 4 -1.11 13.39 -3.95
N ARG A 5 -0.05 13.68 -3.19
CA ARG A 5 0.31 12.99 -1.95
C ARG A 5 0.20 13.95 -0.77
N LYS A 6 -0.51 13.57 0.29
CA LYS A 6 -0.65 14.41 1.50
C LYS A 6 -0.75 13.57 2.77
N ILE A 7 -0.04 14.01 3.81
CA ILE A 7 -0.17 13.45 5.16
C ILE A 7 -1.22 14.26 5.93
N VAL A 8 -2.22 13.60 6.47
CA VAL A 8 -3.32 14.22 7.24
C VAL A 8 -3.64 13.41 8.49
N ASP A 9 -4.23 14.04 9.49
CA ASP A 9 -4.73 13.31 10.67
C ASP A 9 -6.06 12.61 10.34
N ALA A 10 -6.22 11.38 10.83
CA ALA A 10 -7.45 10.58 10.65
C ALA A 10 -8.70 11.35 11.07
N SER A 11 -8.64 12.10 12.18
CA SER A 11 -9.76 12.90 12.69
C SER A 11 -10.19 14.01 11.73
N SER A 12 -9.27 14.55 10.93
CA SER A 12 -9.60 15.54 9.90
C SER A 12 -10.26 14.90 8.69
N LEU A 13 -9.82 13.69 8.31
CA LEU A 13 -10.36 12.94 7.18
C LEU A 13 -11.73 12.31 7.50
N MET A 14 -11.96 11.88 8.74
CA MET A 14 -13.24 11.32 9.22
C MET A 14 -14.44 12.28 9.06
N LYS A 15 -14.20 13.59 9.01
CA LYS A 15 -15.25 14.59 8.77
C LYS A 15 -15.81 14.54 7.35
N ILE A 16 -15.05 13.98 6.42
CA ILE A 16 -15.34 13.98 4.98
C ILE A 16 -15.69 12.56 4.51
N VAL A 17 -15.07 11.53 5.09
CA VAL A 17 -15.26 10.12 4.72
C VAL A 17 -15.28 9.26 5.98
N GLN A 18 -16.17 8.28 6.07
CA GLN A 18 -16.14 7.31 7.17
C GLN A 18 -14.90 6.40 7.03
N LEU A 19 -14.06 6.38 8.07
CA LEU A 19 -12.89 5.52 8.15
C LEU A 19 -13.12 4.40 9.16
N PRO A 20 -12.50 3.23 8.99
CA PRO A 20 -12.49 2.18 10.01
C PRO A 20 -11.92 2.66 11.34
N ASP A 21 -12.50 2.17 12.44
CA ASP A 21 -12.09 2.53 13.80
C ASP A 21 -10.61 2.24 14.10
N THR A 22 -10.03 1.25 13.41
CA THR A 22 -8.62 0.85 13.53
C THR A 22 -7.64 1.95 13.09
N LEU A 23 -8.11 2.91 12.27
CA LEU A 23 -7.33 4.04 11.77
C LEU A 23 -7.52 5.32 12.61
N MET A 24 -8.38 5.29 13.64
CA MET A 24 -8.56 6.43 14.53
C MET A 24 -7.24 6.81 15.23
N ASN A 25 -7.05 8.12 15.44
CA ASN A 25 -5.88 8.70 16.10
C ASN A 25 -4.52 8.39 15.42
N ARG A 26 -4.52 8.07 14.12
CA ARG A 26 -3.30 7.89 13.33
C ARG A 26 -3.11 9.02 12.33
N LYS A 27 -1.86 9.28 11.96
CA LYS A 27 -1.52 10.05 10.75
C LYS A 27 -1.66 9.15 9.53
N LEU A 28 -2.40 9.61 8.55
CA LEU A 28 -2.70 8.88 7.32
C LEU A 28 -2.01 9.56 6.16
N GLU A 29 -1.50 8.74 5.26
CA GLU A 29 -1.01 9.19 3.97
C GLU A 29 -2.08 8.95 2.91
N ILE A 30 -2.49 10.02 2.24
CA ILE A 30 -3.47 9.99 1.15
C ILE A 30 -2.73 10.15 -0.17
N ILE A 31 -3.03 9.25 -1.11
CA ILE A 31 -2.56 9.30 -2.49
C ILE A 31 -3.79 9.39 -3.39
N VAL A 32 -3.91 10.48 -4.15
CA VAL A 32 -4.97 10.67 -5.13
C VAL A 32 -4.38 10.43 -6.51
N LEU A 33 -4.87 9.37 -7.16
CA LEU A 33 -4.47 8.98 -8.52
C LEU A 33 -5.57 9.43 -9.49
N PRO A 34 -5.27 10.27 -10.49
CA PRO A 34 -6.21 10.53 -11.56
C PRO A 34 -6.41 9.26 -12.38
N VAL A 35 -7.66 8.92 -12.67
CA VAL A 35 -8.03 7.77 -13.50
C VAL A 35 -8.88 8.28 -14.65
N ASP A 36 -8.69 7.70 -15.83
CA ASP A 36 -9.52 8.01 -17.00
C ASP A 36 -10.96 7.56 -16.73
N ASP A 37 -11.96 8.27 -17.26
CA ASP A 37 -13.38 7.98 -16.98
C ASP A 37 -13.78 6.55 -17.36
N ASN A 38 -13.15 5.97 -18.40
CA ASN A 38 -13.35 4.58 -18.82
C ASN A 38 -12.85 3.55 -17.80
N GLN A 39 -12.01 3.93 -16.84
CA GLN A 39 -11.49 3.06 -15.78
C GLN A 39 -12.30 3.18 -14.48
N LYS A 40 -13.17 4.18 -14.37
CA LYS A 40 -13.92 4.49 -13.16
C LYS A 40 -14.94 3.40 -12.81
N GLU A 41 -15.60 2.83 -13.82
CA GLU A 41 -16.55 1.72 -13.67
C GLU A 41 -15.84 0.43 -13.26
N MET A 42 -14.69 0.11 -13.88
CA MET A 42 -13.84 -1.03 -13.49
C MET A 42 -13.36 -0.94 -12.04
N ILE A 43 -12.97 0.26 -11.57
CA ILE A 43 -12.46 0.44 -10.21
C ILE A 43 -13.59 0.31 -9.18
N LEU A 44 -14.78 0.85 -9.47
CA LEU A 44 -15.95 0.73 -8.59
C LEU A 44 -16.42 -0.73 -8.46
N GLU A 45 -16.45 -1.50 -9.55
CA GLU A 45 -16.68 -2.94 -9.49
C GLU A 45 -15.59 -3.62 -8.63
N SER A 46 -14.31 -3.31 -8.85
CA SER A 46 -13.19 -3.89 -8.08
C SER A 46 -13.21 -3.54 -6.58
N MET A 47 -13.78 -2.41 -6.20
CA MET A 47 -13.90 -1.96 -4.80
C MET A 47 -14.98 -2.74 -4.04
N THR A 48 -15.94 -3.34 -4.74
CA THR A 48 -16.91 -4.30 -4.17
C THR A 48 -16.38 -5.73 -4.15
N VAL A 49 -15.25 -6.00 -4.81
CA VAL A 49 -14.63 -7.32 -4.77
C VAL A 49 -14.02 -7.50 -3.39
N THR A 50 -14.56 -8.48 -2.68
CA THR A 50 -14.11 -9.08 -1.42
C THR A 50 -12.64 -9.53 -1.38
N GLY A 51 -11.83 -9.17 -2.38
CA GLY A 51 -10.45 -9.58 -2.59
C GLY A 51 -9.41 -8.53 -2.25
N LEU A 52 -9.75 -7.34 -1.71
CA LEU A 52 -8.73 -6.43 -1.15
C LEU A 52 -7.92 -7.12 -0.04
N SER A 53 -8.57 -7.94 0.79
CA SER A 53 -7.90 -8.80 1.76
C SER A 53 -6.98 -9.83 1.08
N ASP A 54 -7.40 -10.42 -0.03
CA ASP A 54 -6.64 -11.45 -0.74
C ASP A 54 -5.45 -10.86 -1.53
N ILE A 55 -5.62 -9.65 -2.07
CA ILE A 55 -4.57 -8.87 -2.73
C ILE A 55 -3.55 -8.42 -1.69
N THR A 56 -3.99 -7.87 -0.56
CA THR A 56 -3.08 -7.52 0.54
C THR A 56 -2.39 -8.74 1.12
N GLN A 57 -3.08 -9.88 1.28
CA GLN A 57 -2.46 -11.16 1.67
C GLN A 57 -1.44 -11.67 0.65
N SER A 58 -1.73 -11.57 -0.65
CA SER A 58 -0.76 -11.90 -1.72
C SER A 58 0.47 -10.99 -1.69
N LEU A 59 0.29 -9.71 -1.39
CA LEU A 59 1.36 -8.72 -1.22
C LEU A 59 2.15 -8.96 0.09
N ILE A 60 1.49 -9.40 1.17
CA ILE A 60 2.13 -9.76 2.44
C ILE A 60 2.92 -11.06 2.28
N GLY A 61 2.40 -12.03 1.51
CA GLY A 61 3.04 -13.33 1.25
C GLY A 61 4.29 -13.27 0.36
N SER A 62 4.62 -12.10 -0.21
CA SER A 62 5.83 -11.91 -1.03
C SER A 62 7.03 -11.37 -0.25
N ILE A 63 6.87 -11.08 1.05
CA ILE A 63 7.98 -10.87 1.97
C ILE A 63 7.91 -11.99 3.02
N PRO A 64 8.74 -13.04 2.93
CA PRO A 64 8.81 -14.01 4.01
C PRO A 64 9.10 -13.24 5.30
N ILE A 65 8.29 -13.46 6.34
CA ILE A 65 8.62 -13.02 7.70
C ILE A 65 9.74 -13.95 8.17
N SER A 66 10.93 -13.65 7.70
CA SER A 66 12.16 -14.31 8.06
C SER A 66 12.77 -13.53 9.22
N ASP A 67 13.34 -14.21 10.22
CA ASP A 67 13.99 -13.62 11.41
C ASP A 67 15.26 -12.79 11.10
N ILE A 68 15.43 -12.43 9.84
CA ILE A 68 16.54 -11.67 9.26
C ILE A 68 16.10 -10.24 9.04
N THR A 69 16.95 -9.30 9.46
CA THR A 69 16.68 -7.87 9.33
C THR A 69 16.83 -7.42 7.87
N ILE A 70 16.27 -6.24 7.55
CA ILE A 70 16.34 -5.65 6.20
C ILE A 70 17.80 -5.46 5.76
N GLU A 71 18.70 -5.17 6.71
CA GLU A 71 20.13 -5.01 6.48
C GLU A 71 20.77 -6.31 5.97
N GLN A 72 20.40 -7.46 6.56
CA GLN A 72 20.92 -8.77 6.17
C GLN A 72 20.43 -9.17 4.77
N ILE A 73 19.16 -8.87 4.44
CA ILE A 73 18.60 -9.10 3.10
C ILE A 73 19.32 -8.25 2.05
N LYS A 74 19.66 -7.00 2.39
CA LYS A 74 20.40 -6.10 1.50
C LYS A 74 21.81 -6.63 1.23
N GLU A 75 22.50 -7.08 2.26
CA GLU A 75 23.86 -7.63 2.16
C GLU A 75 23.90 -8.93 1.36
N GLU A 76 22.95 -9.85 1.59
CA GLU A 76 22.82 -11.09 0.82
C GLU A 76 22.60 -10.82 -0.68
N ARG A 77 21.69 -9.88 -1.00
CA ARG A 77 21.42 -9.49 -2.40
C ARG A 77 22.63 -8.82 -3.03
N LEU A 78 23.28 -7.90 -2.31
CA LEU A 78 24.48 -7.21 -2.80
C LEU A 78 25.57 -8.24 -3.12
N ASN A 79 25.86 -9.15 -2.20
CA ASN A 79 26.81 -10.23 -2.42
C ASN A 79 26.43 -11.09 -3.62
N LYS A 80 25.15 -11.45 -3.81
CA LYS A 80 24.70 -12.23 -4.97
C LYS A 80 24.93 -11.54 -6.32
N TYR A 81 24.88 -10.21 -6.37
CA TYR A 81 25.16 -9.44 -7.58
C TYR A 81 26.66 -9.19 -7.79
N GLU A 82 27.42 -9.04 -6.71
CA GLU A 82 28.87 -8.83 -6.77
C GLU A 82 29.66 -10.15 -6.98
N SER A 83 29.12 -11.29 -6.54
CA SER A 83 29.75 -12.62 -6.68
C SER A 83 29.56 -13.25 -8.06
N ASN A 84 28.70 -12.68 -8.92
CA ASN A 84 28.45 -13.14 -10.29
C ASN A 84 29.29 -12.35 -11.32
N VAL A 85 30.47 -11.86 -10.90
CA VAL A 85 31.53 -11.30 -11.75
C VAL A 85 32.71 -12.24 -11.75
#